data_AF-A0A1A2VRV3-F1
#
_entry.id   AF-A0A1A2VRV3-F1
#
_cell.length_a   1.000
_cell.length_b   1.000
_cell.length_c   1.000
_cell.angle_alpha   90.00
_cell.angle_beta   90.00
_cell.angle_gamma   90.00
#
_symmetry.space_group_name_H-M   'P 1'
#
loop_
_entity.id
_entity.type
_entity.pdbx_description
1 polymer ?
#
loop_
_entity_poly.entity_id
_entity_poly.type
_entity_poly.pdbx_seq_one_letter_code
_entity_poly.pdbx_strand_id
1 'polypeptide(L)'
;MQTATALNQVMSLQQLDIPASQWLQQDISTVRDLLTRIGADPALSRTWRASLVLTFADLPPKSYPYLEPAIASFLKNVYDEFPHFLYFLSPDPTRGATDSFFATLGVLCETPAGYWVIWDDDVADAFYHALAAAAEFAIAQGDDWADMIKGYEWDERQTRYEEVRKILVDRGVLED
;
A
#
# COMPACT_ATOMS: atom_id res chain seq x y z
N MET A 1 -23.81 -20.29 -19.76
CA MET A 1 -23.35 -19.48 -18.61
C MET A 1 -22.04 -20.07 -18.12
N GLN A 2 -20.93 -19.56 -18.63
CA GLN A 2 -19.60 -19.88 -18.12
C GLN A 2 -19.29 -18.86 -17.02
N THR A 3 -19.13 -19.36 -15.80
CA THR A 3 -18.61 -18.62 -14.65
C THR A 3 -17.20 -18.11 -14.98
N ALA A 4 -17.01 -16.80 -14.88
CA ALA A 4 -15.72 -16.15 -15.00
C ALA A 4 -14.83 -16.57 -13.81
N THR A 5 -13.94 -17.52 -14.06
CA THR A 5 -12.80 -17.79 -13.20
C THR A 5 -11.77 -16.70 -13.47
N ALA A 6 -11.81 -15.60 -12.72
CA ALA A 6 -10.75 -14.60 -12.74
C ALA A 6 -9.54 -15.15 -11.95
N LEU A 7 -8.61 -15.72 -12.72
CA LEU A 7 -7.16 -15.78 -12.49
C LEU A 7 -6.67 -15.71 -11.03
N ASN A 8 -6.72 -16.86 -10.33
CA ASN A 8 -5.75 -17.18 -9.29
C ASN A 8 -4.38 -17.45 -9.96
N GLN A 9 -3.68 -16.42 -10.41
CA GLN A 9 -2.22 -16.49 -10.45
C GLN A 9 -1.76 -16.38 -9.00
N VAL A 10 -1.21 -17.47 -8.46
CA VAL A 10 -0.50 -17.43 -7.17
C VAL A 10 0.73 -16.55 -7.37
N MET A 11 0.58 -15.24 -7.17
CA MET A 11 1.71 -14.33 -7.08
C MET A 11 2.52 -14.77 -5.86
N SER A 12 3.79 -15.10 -6.08
CA SER A 12 4.69 -15.42 -4.97
C SER A 12 4.87 -14.16 -4.14
N LEU A 13 4.33 -14.19 -2.93
CA LEU A 13 4.53 -13.11 -1.98
C LEU A 13 6.02 -12.94 -1.72
N GLN A 14 6.42 -11.69 -1.64
CA GLN A 14 7.77 -11.29 -1.34
C GLN A 14 7.76 -10.73 0.07
N GLN A 15 8.28 -11.49 1.03
CA GLN A 15 8.41 -11.01 2.39
C GLN A 15 9.73 -10.23 2.53
N LEU A 16 9.66 -9.06 3.16
CA LEU A 16 10.82 -8.26 3.52
C LEU A 16 10.85 -8.06 5.04
N ASP A 17 11.81 -8.73 5.68
CA ASP A 17 12.05 -8.60 7.12
C ASP A 17 12.83 -7.32 7.42
N ILE A 18 12.21 -6.42 8.19
CA ILE A 18 12.79 -5.16 8.67
C ILE A 18 13.32 -5.38 10.09
N PRO A 19 14.64 -5.33 10.31
CA PRO A 19 15.22 -5.51 11.64
C PRO A 19 14.87 -4.35 12.57
N ALA A 20 14.82 -4.62 13.89
CA ALA A 20 14.56 -3.59 14.91
C ALA A 20 15.53 -2.41 14.84
N SER A 21 16.79 -2.66 14.52
CA SER A 21 17.79 -1.61 14.33
C SER A 21 17.39 -0.58 13.26
N GLN A 22 16.59 -0.96 12.27
CA GLN A 22 16.14 -0.08 11.20
C GLN A 22 14.88 0.68 11.59
N TRP A 23 13.81 -0.01 11.99
CA TRP A 23 12.57 0.68 12.31
C TRP A 23 12.66 1.53 13.60
N LEU A 24 13.50 1.17 14.57
CA LEU A 24 13.76 2.02 15.76
C LEU A 24 14.55 3.29 15.41
N GLN A 25 15.44 3.24 14.42
CA GLN A 25 16.27 4.37 14.00
C GLN A 25 15.68 5.11 12.79
N GLN A 26 14.53 4.66 12.29
CA GLN A 26 13.87 5.16 11.09
C GLN A 26 14.76 5.06 9.83
N ASP A 27 15.70 4.11 9.81
CA ASP A 27 16.56 3.84 8.67
C ASP A 27 15.82 2.97 7.64
N ILE A 28 15.40 3.59 6.55
CA ILE A 28 14.67 2.91 5.46
C ILE A 28 15.59 2.28 4.40
N SER A 29 16.90 2.20 4.62
CA SER A 29 17.88 1.73 3.63
C SER A 29 17.50 0.41 2.95
N THR A 30 17.06 -0.60 3.71
CA THR A 30 16.62 -1.89 3.14
C THR A 30 15.45 -1.74 2.17
N VAL A 31 14.45 -0.93 2.53
CA VAL A 31 13.29 -0.68 1.68
C VAL A 31 13.69 0.16 0.48
N ARG A 32 14.49 1.22 0.68
CA ARG A 32 15.02 2.07 -0.37
C ARG A 32 15.78 1.28 -1.43
N ASP A 33 16.71 0.44 -1.01
CA ASP A 33 17.54 -0.36 -1.92
C ASP A 33 16.66 -1.35 -2.72
N LEU A 34 15.68 -1.96 -2.06
CA LEU A 34 14.71 -2.82 -2.73
C LEU A 34 13.89 -2.06 -3.77
N LEU A 35 13.22 -0.97 -3.36
CA LEU A 35 12.32 -0.20 -4.22
C LEU A 35 13.05 0.45 -5.38
N THR A 36 14.26 0.97 -5.15
CA THR A 36 15.12 1.49 -6.22
C THR A 36 15.46 0.41 -7.24
N ARG A 37 15.80 -0.79 -6.78
CA ARG A 37 16.16 -1.92 -7.66
C ARG A 37 14.96 -2.42 -8.47
N ILE A 38 13.81 -2.63 -7.84
CA ILE A 38 12.63 -3.18 -8.54
C ILE A 38 11.94 -2.12 -9.38
N GLY A 39 11.98 -0.85 -8.98
CA GLY A 39 11.41 0.30 -9.68
C GLY A 39 12.18 0.74 -10.93
N ALA A 40 13.46 0.34 -11.05
CA ALA A 40 14.28 0.68 -12.21
C ALA A 40 13.96 -0.12 -13.49
N ASP A 41 13.24 -1.24 -13.37
CA ASP A 41 12.86 -2.11 -14.49
C ASP A 41 11.33 -2.33 -14.48
N PRO A 42 10.60 -1.88 -15.51
CA PRO A 42 9.16 -2.08 -15.60
C PRO A 42 8.71 -3.54 -15.56
N ALA A 43 9.48 -4.45 -16.18
CA ALA A 43 9.15 -5.86 -16.14
C ALA A 43 9.27 -6.41 -14.71
N LEU A 44 10.35 -6.05 -14.02
CA LEU A 44 10.56 -6.43 -12.63
C LEU A 44 9.50 -5.80 -11.72
N SER A 45 9.21 -4.50 -11.86
CA SER A 45 8.16 -3.81 -11.10
C SER A 45 6.82 -4.54 -11.16
N ARG A 46 6.38 -4.95 -12.36
CA ARG A 46 5.13 -5.69 -12.54
C ARG A 46 5.13 -7.06 -11.85
N THR A 47 6.27 -7.75 -11.78
CA THR A 47 6.36 -9.02 -11.02
C THR A 47 6.26 -8.83 -9.51
N TRP A 48 6.59 -7.63 -9.01
CA TRP A 48 6.51 -7.27 -7.58
C TRP A 48 5.21 -6.56 -7.20
N ARG A 49 4.38 -6.19 -8.18
CA ARG A 49 3.09 -5.54 -7.96
C ARG A 49 2.26 -6.30 -6.95
N ALA A 50 1.69 -5.61 -5.96
CA ALA A 50 0.76 -6.19 -4.98
C ALA A 50 1.27 -7.48 -4.30
N SER A 51 2.59 -7.63 -4.12
CA SER A 51 3.20 -8.88 -3.61
C SER A 51 4.09 -8.70 -2.39
N LEU A 52 4.53 -7.48 -2.10
CA LEU A 52 5.44 -7.17 -1.02
C LEU A 52 4.71 -7.17 0.33
N VAL A 53 5.25 -7.90 1.30
CA VAL A 53 4.79 -7.93 2.68
C VAL A 53 5.94 -7.50 3.56
N LEU A 54 5.74 -6.43 4.33
CA LEU A 54 6.72 -6.02 5.34
C LEU A 54 6.47 -6.80 6.64
N THR A 55 7.53 -7.37 7.18
CA THR A 55 7.56 -7.99 8.50
C THR A 55 8.57 -7.24 9.35
N PHE A 56 8.27 -7.04 10.64
CA PHE A 56 9.10 -6.22 11.51
C PHE A 56 9.60 -7.11 12.66
N ALA A 57 10.92 -7.25 12.76
CA ALA A 57 11.54 -8.10 13.77
C ALA A 57 11.32 -7.53 15.18
N ASP A 58 11.36 -8.41 16.19
CA ASP A 58 11.25 -8.10 17.62
C ASP A 58 9.94 -7.45 18.07
N LEU A 59 8.90 -7.44 17.21
CA LEU A 59 7.54 -7.14 17.65
C LEU A 59 7.01 -8.25 18.57
N PRO A 60 6.39 -7.91 19.71
CA PRO A 60 5.75 -8.89 20.56
C PRO A 60 4.73 -9.74 19.77
N PRO A 61 4.63 -11.05 20.06
CA PRO A 61 3.60 -11.89 19.45
C PRO A 61 2.21 -11.26 19.66
N LYS A 62 1.42 -11.13 18.58
CA LYS A 62 0.09 -10.50 18.55
C LYS A 62 0.09 -8.96 18.69
N SER A 63 1.24 -8.31 18.62
CA SER A 63 1.29 -6.86 18.45
C SER A 63 1.02 -6.50 16.98
N TYR A 64 0.18 -5.48 16.77
CA TYR A 64 -0.05 -4.94 15.45
C TYR A 64 1.05 -3.90 15.12
N PRO A 65 1.74 -4.00 13.96
CA PRO A 65 2.84 -3.09 13.63
C PRO A 65 2.46 -1.60 13.67
N TYR A 66 1.22 -1.25 13.31
CA TYR A 66 0.74 0.14 13.36
C TYR A 66 0.60 0.73 14.76
N LEU A 67 0.53 -0.10 15.80
CA LEU A 67 0.47 0.41 17.18
C LEU A 67 1.84 0.85 17.68
N GLU A 68 2.92 0.55 16.95
CA GLU A 68 4.29 0.93 17.30
C GLU A 68 4.67 2.27 16.61
N PRO A 69 4.85 3.37 17.37
CA PRO A 69 5.16 4.69 16.80
C PRO A 69 6.46 4.74 15.99
N ALA A 70 7.45 3.90 16.31
CA ALA A 70 8.68 3.82 15.53
C ALA A 70 8.44 3.23 14.14
N ILE A 71 7.58 2.21 14.03
CA ILE A 71 7.17 1.61 12.75
C ILE A 71 6.33 2.60 11.94
N ALA A 72 5.43 3.34 12.59
CA ALA A 72 4.70 4.44 11.97
C ALA A 72 5.62 5.46 11.30
N SER A 73 6.63 5.92 12.05
CA SER A 73 7.61 6.90 11.57
C SER A 73 8.47 6.34 10.44
N PHE A 74 8.89 5.07 10.55
CA PHE A 74 9.60 4.36 9.50
C PHE A 74 8.78 4.31 8.20
N LEU A 75 7.52 3.90 8.26
CA LEU A 75 6.63 3.83 7.10
C LEU A 75 6.39 5.21 6.50
N LYS A 76 6.21 6.25 7.34
CA LYS A 76 6.11 7.62 6.85
C LYS A 76 7.32 8.02 6.01
N ASN A 77 8.54 7.75 6.49
CA ASN A 77 9.76 8.04 5.74
C ASN A 77 9.82 7.27 4.41
N VAL A 78 9.33 6.03 4.38
CA VAL A 78 9.21 5.25 3.12
C VAL A 78 8.28 5.95 2.13
N TYR A 79 7.09 6.38 2.55
CA TYR A 79 6.13 7.04 1.66
C TYR A 79 6.56 8.44 1.23
N ASP A 80 7.30 9.17 2.08
CA ASP A 80 7.88 10.46 1.72
C ASP A 80 8.92 10.32 0.58
N GLU A 81 9.70 9.23 0.57
CA GLU A 81 10.70 8.96 -0.47
C GLU A 81 10.14 8.20 -1.69
N PHE A 82 9.21 7.28 -1.46
CA PHE A 82 8.57 6.44 -2.46
C PHE A 82 7.04 6.57 -2.39
N PRO A 83 6.45 7.65 -2.95
CA PRO A 83 5.00 7.87 -2.89
C PRO A 83 4.15 6.74 -3.49
N HIS A 84 4.73 6.01 -4.45
CA HIS A 84 4.08 4.88 -5.11
C HIS A 84 4.25 3.55 -4.37
N PHE A 85 4.71 3.54 -3.11
CA PHE A 85 5.01 2.32 -2.36
C PHE A 85 3.84 1.32 -2.34
N LEU A 86 2.60 1.83 -2.31
CA LEU A 86 1.39 1.00 -2.42
C LEU A 86 1.40 0.07 -3.63
N TYR A 87 1.98 0.48 -4.77
CA TYR A 87 2.05 -0.36 -5.97
C TYR A 87 2.66 -1.74 -5.70
N PHE A 88 3.63 -1.82 -4.78
CA PHE A 88 4.30 -3.07 -4.43
C PHE A 88 3.62 -3.82 -3.29
N LEU A 89 2.99 -3.11 -2.35
CA LEU A 89 2.44 -3.71 -1.14
C LEU A 89 1.27 -4.66 -1.40
N SER A 90 1.28 -5.83 -0.78
CA SER A 90 0.17 -6.78 -0.85
C SER A 90 -1.12 -6.17 -0.30
N PRO A 91 -2.25 -6.15 -1.03
CA PRO A 91 -3.52 -5.63 -0.52
C PRO A 91 -4.18 -6.54 0.54
N ASP A 92 -3.68 -7.76 0.73
CA ASP A 92 -4.20 -8.72 1.69
C ASP A 92 -4.23 -8.14 3.13
N PRO A 93 -5.42 -7.90 3.71
CA PRO A 93 -5.56 -7.29 5.03
C PRO A 93 -5.02 -8.22 6.13
N THR A 94 -4.97 -9.54 5.91
CA THR A 94 -4.41 -10.48 6.89
C THR A 94 -2.90 -10.33 7.05
N ARG A 95 -2.25 -9.59 6.15
CA ARG A 95 -0.81 -9.33 6.15
C ARG A 95 -0.46 -7.90 6.55
N GLY A 96 -1.47 -7.11 6.92
CA GLY A 96 -1.30 -5.81 7.57
C GLY A 96 -0.65 -4.71 6.73
N ALA A 97 -0.41 -4.90 5.42
CA ALA A 97 0.35 -3.93 4.63
C ALA A 97 -0.42 -2.62 4.38
N THR A 98 -1.71 -2.69 4.08
CA THR A 98 -2.56 -1.51 3.94
C THR A 98 -2.95 -0.94 5.30
N ASP A 99 -3.30 -1.83 6.25
CA ASP A 99 -3.69 -1.45 7.59
C ASP A 99 -2.56 -0.69 8.30
N SER A 100 -1.29 -1.08 8.08
CA SER A 100 -0.20 -0.61 8.93
C SER A 100 0.27 0.82 8.67
N PHE A 101 0.12 1.36 7.45
CA PHE A 101 0.48 2.76 7.17
C PHE A 101 -0.70 3.72 7.42
N PHE A 102 -1.92 3.36 7.03
CA PHE A 102 -3.05 4.27 7.22
C PHE A 102 -3.51 4.32 8.67
N ALA A 103 -3.37 3.23 9.43
CA ALA A 103 -3.56 3.24 10.88
C ALA A 103 -2.59 4.15 11.64
N THR A 104 -1.46 4.50 11.02
CA THR A 104 -0.47 5.40 11.62
C THR A 104 -0.68 6.85 11.22
N LEU A 105 -1.40 7.12 10.12
CA LEU A 105 -1.83 8.45 9.69
C LEU A 105 -3.11 8.92 10.38
N GLY A 106 -4.00 8.00 10.77
CA GLY A 106 -5.18 8.28 11.56
C GLY A 106 -5.40 7.14 12.54
N VAL A 107 -5.45 7.47 13.84
CA VAL A 107 -5.74 6.55 14.96
C VAL A 107 -6.78 5.54 14.48
N LEU A 108 -6.63 4.22 14.57
CA LEU A 108 -7.78 3.32 14.33
C LEU A 108 -8.53 3.14 15.65
N CYS A 109 -9.86 3.28 15.65
CA CYS A 109 -10.70 2.89 16.78
C CYS A 109 -11.48 1.62 16.39
N GLU A 110 -11.41 0.61 17.26
CA GLU A 110 -12.25 -0.57 17.15
C GLU A 110 -13.70 -0.16 17.42
N THR A 111 -14.56 -0.31 16.43
CA THR A 111 -16.00 -0.19 16.61
C THR A 111 -16.49 -1.31 17.53
N PRO A 112 -17.62 -1.13 18.22
CA PRO A 112 -18.22 -2.19 19.05
C PRO A 112 -18.54 -3.50 18.31
N ALA A 113 -18.51 -3.50 16.97
CA ALA A 113 -18.70 -4.67 16.12
C ALA A 113 -17.39 -5.34 15.68
N GLY A 114 -16.23 -4.87 16.17
CA GLY A 114 -14.91 -5.44 15.87
C GLY A 114 -14.29 -4.93 14.55
N TYR A 115 -14.88 -3.92 13.91
CA TYR A 115 -14.29 -3.27 12.74
C TYR A 115 -13.39 -2.12 13.19
N TRP A 116 -12.17 -2.04 12.70
CA TRP A 116 -11.31 -0.89 12.89
C TRP A 116 -11.74 0.22 11.92
N VAL A 117 -12.21 1.37 12.44
CA VAL A 117 -12.65 2.48 11.61
C VAL A 117 -12.11 3.78 12.19
N ILE A 118 -11.22 4.44 11.45
CA ILE A 118 -11.12 5.91 11.45
C ILE A 118 -10.90 6.35 10.01
N TRP A 119 -11.88 7.10 9.52
CA TRP A 119 -11.80 7.88 8.30
C TRP A 119 -12.23 9.28 8.70
N ASP A 120 -11.27 10.09 9.11
CA ASP A 120 -11.42 11.54 9.00
C ASP A 120 -11.08 11.93 7.55
N ASP A 121 -11.59 13.07 7.10
CA ASP A 121 -11.45 13.53 5.71
C ASP A 121 -9.96 13.65 5.32
N ASP A 122 -9.10 14.07 6.24
CA ASP A 122 -7.65 14.17 6.02
C ASP A 122 -6.98 12.82 5.79
N VAL A 123 -7.45 11.76 6.48
CA VAL A 123 -6.91 10.39 6.33
C VAL A 123 -7.38 9.79 5.02
N ALA A 124 -8.64 10.05 4.65
CA ALA A 124 -9.21 9.66 3.36
C ALA A 124 -8.45 10.32 2.20
N ASP A 125 -8.19 11.62 2.29
CA ASP A 125 -7.44 12.39 1.29
C ASP A 125 -6.00 11.85 1.13
N ALA A 126 -5.30 11.61 2.24
CA ALA A 126 -3.97 10.99 2.20
C ALA A 126 -4.00 9.60 1.54
N PHE A 127 -5.04 8.80 1.79
CA PHE A 127 -5.20 7.50 1.17
C PHE A 127 -5.41 7.61 -0.35
N TYR A 128 -6.30 8.51 -0.79
CA TYR A 128 -6.53 8.74 -2.21
C TYR A 128 -5.29 9.25 -2.93
N HIS A 129 -4.51 10.13 -2.30
CA HIS A 129 -3.26 10.60 -2.87
C HIS A 129 -2.18 9.51 -2.97
N ALA A 130 -2.11 8.59 -2.02
CA ALA A 130 -1.22 7.43 -2.08
C ALA A 130 -1.65 6.45 -3.18
N LEU A 131 -2.96 6.16 -3.29
CA LEU A 131 -3.51 5.35 -4.39
C LEU A 131 -3.24 6.00 -5.75
N ALA A 132 -3.43 7.32 -5.85
CA ALA A 132 -3.14 8.07 -7.08
C ALA A 132 -1.65 8.01 -7.45
N ALA A 133 -0.73 8.16 -6.49
CA ALA A 133 0.70 8.03 -6.76
C ALA A 133 1.09 6.64 -7.26
N ALA A 134 0.45 5.61 -6.71
CA ALA A 134 0.70 4.24 -7.10
C ALA A 134 0.03 3.87 -8.44
N ALA A 135 -1.14 4.43 -8.74
CA ALA A 135 -1.82 4.37 -10.04
C ALA A 135 -1.01 5.09 -11.13
N GLU A 136 -0.49 6.28 -10.85
CA GLU A 136 0.41 7.02 -11.73
C GLU A 136 1.68 6.22 -12.05
N PHE A 137 2.26 5.59 -11.03
CA PHE A 137 3.38 4.67 -11.23
C PHE A 137 2.98 3.46 -12.09
N ALA A 138 1.82 2.86 -11.86
CA ALA A 138 1.32 1.75 -12.69
C ALA A 138 1.24 2.15 -14.17
N ILE A 139 0.72 3.34 -14.48
CA ILE A 139 0.66 3.88 -15.85
C ILE A 139 2.07 4.00 -16.44
N ALA A 140 3.01 4.56 -15.67
CA ALA A 140 4.41 4.68 -16.10
C ALA A 140 5.08 3.31 -16.35
N GLN A 141 4.66 2.27 -15.64
CA GLN A 141 5.12 0.89 -15.86
C GLN A 141 4.33 0.14 -16.96
N GLY A 142 3.35 0.78 -17.60
CA GLY A 142 2.51 0.18 -18.65
C GLY A 142 1.45 -0.79 -18.11
N ASP A 143 1.04 -0.63 -16.85
CA ASP A 143 -0.03 -1.37 -16.19
C ASP A 143 -1.37 -0.60 -16.21
N ASP A 144 -2.46 -1.32 -15.98
CA ASP A 144 -3.78 -0.72 -15.77
C ASP A 144 -3.90 -0.18 -14.34
N TRP A 145 -4.03 1.14 -14.24
CA TRP A 145 -4.20 1.86 -12.99
C TRP A 145 -5.50 1.50 -12.26
N ALA A 146 -6.55 1.17 -13.00
CA ALA A 146 -7.84 0.79 -12.43
C ALA A 146 -7.72 -0.55 -11.69
N ASP A 147 -7.05 -1.53 -12.30
CA ASP A 147 -6.81 -2.84 -11.69
C ASP A 147 -5.88 -2.74 -10.47
N MET A 148 -4.93 -1.79 -10.48
CA MET A 148 -4.12 -1.48 -9.31
C MET A 148 -4.97 -1.02 -8.13
N ILE A 149 -5.89 -0.07 -8.35
CA ILE A 149 -6.74 0.49 -7.28
C ILE A 149 -7.73 -0.54 -6.76
N LYS A 150 -8.35 -1.33 -7.64
CA LYS A 150 -9.29 -2.40 -7.25
C LYS A 150 -8.68 -3.36 -6.24
N GLY A 151 -7.37 -3.58 -6.28
CA GLY A 151 -6.67 -4.37 -5.27
C GLY A 151 -6.93 -3.89 -3.83
N TYR A 152 -7.14 -2.59 -3.63
CA TYR A 152 -7.34 -1.95 -2.32
C TYR A 152 -8.81 -1.57 -2.07
N GLU A 153 -9.73 -1.97 -2.94
CA GLU A 153 -11.18 -1.79 -2.73
C GLU A 153 -11.73 -2.98 -1.94
N TRP A 154 -12.19 -2.73 -0.70
CA TRP A 154 -12.70 -3.77 0.18
C TRP A 154 -14.21 -4.01 0.04
N ASP A 155 -14.94 -3.06 -0.56
CA ASP A 155 -16.36 -3.16 -0.88
C ASP A 155 -16.58 -2.57 -2.27
N GLU A 156 -17.11 -3.37 -3.20
CA GLU A 156 -17.45 -2.95 -4.57
C GLU A 156 -18.46 -1.78 -4.59
N ARG A 157 -19.16 -1.52 -3.49
CA ARG A 157 -20.09 -0.39 -3.33
C ARG A 157 -19.39 0.90 -2.91
N GLN A 158 -18.15 0.81 -2.42
CA GLN A 158 -17.30 1.93 -2.02
C GLN A 158 -16.06 1.94 -2.91
N THR A 159 -16.30 2.16 -4.20
CA THR A 159 -15.21 2.38 -5.14
C THR A 159 -14.58 3.74 -4.88
N ARG A 160 -13.26 3.79 -5.02
CA ARG A 160 -12.44 5.01 -4.84
C ARG A 160 -11.95 5.52 -6.18
N TYR A 161 -12.50 4.93 -7.24
CA TYR A 161 -12.09 5.13 -8.61
C TYR A 161 -12.29 6.58 -9.07
N GLU A 162 -13.42 7.20 -8.73
CA GLU A 162 -13.73 8.56 -9.17
C GLU A 162 -12.81 9.60 -8.52
N GLU A 163 -12.55 9.47 -7.21
CA GLU A 163 -11.64 10.33 -6.46
C GLU A 163 -10.20 10.21 -7.00
N VAL A 164 -9.73 8.98 -7.18
CA VAL A 164 -8.37 8.76 -7.71
C VAL A 164 -8.26 9.20 -9.17
N ARG A 165 -9.28 8.94 -10.01
CA ARG A 165 -9.32 9.44 -11.40
C ARG A 165 -9.18 10.95 -11.43
N LYS A 166 -9.95 11.65 -10.59
CA LYS A 166 -9.91 13.11 -10.52
C LYS A 166 -8.51 13.61 -10.18
N ILE A 167 -7.85 13.01 -9.18
CA ILE A 167 -6.46 13.35 -8.82
C ILE A 167 -5.51 13.10 -10.01
N LEU A 168 -5.67 12.01 -10.74
CA LEU A 168 -4.82 11.69 -11.90
C LEU A 168 -5.03 12.66 -13.06
N VAL A 169 -6.27 13.10 -13.31
CA VAL A 169 -6.58 14.16 -14.29
C VAL A 169 -5.98 15.50 -13.85
N ASP A 170 -6.16 15.89 -12.58
CA ASP A 170 -5.62 17.13 -12.01
C ASP A 170 -4.08 17.18 -12.10
N ARG A 171 -3.42 16.01 -12.03
CA ARG A 171 -1.97 15.86 -12.22
C ARG A 171 -1.52 15.79 -13.69
N GLY A 172 -2.46 15.71 -14.64
CA GLY A 172 -2.17 15.60 -16.07
C GLY A 172 -1.69 14.21 -16.51
N VAL A 173 -1.96 13.17 -15.70
CA VAL A 173 -1.58 11.78 -15.98
C VAL A 173 -2.62 11.10 -16.89
N LEU A 174 -3.89 11.46 -16.73
CA LEU A 174 -5.00 11.01 -17.56
C LEU A 174 -5.64 12.18 -18.31
N GLU A 175 -6.27 11.86 -19.45
CA GLU A 175 -7.15 12.79 -20.16
C GLU A 175 -8.55 12.80 -19.54
N ASP A 176 -9.22 13.95 -19.65
CA ASP A 176 -10.53 14.24 -19.06
C ASP A 176 -11.70 13.57 -19.81
#